data_AF-A0A0R2FDC0-F1
#
_entry.id   AF-A0A0R2FDC0-F1
#
_cell.length_a   1.000
_cell.length_b   1.000
_cell.length_c   1.000
_cell.angle_alpha   90.00
_cell.angle_beta   90.00
_cell.angle_gamma   90.00
#
_symmetry.space_group_name_H-M   'P 1'
#
loop_
_entity.id
_entity.type
_entity.pdbx_description
1 polymer ?
#
loop_
_entity_poly.entity_id
_entity_poly.type
_entity_poly.pdbx_seq_one_letter_code
_entity_poly.pdbx_strand_id
1 'polypeptide(L)'
;MFFGKKKPSIKDAADRQLMEEIYRVRDRMASQRKLVGSFREVDEVTKAQLDLQAALFDFLHREARERRVSGQLVEQMAARYLEENQ
;
A
#
# COMPACT_ATOMS: atom_id res chain seq x y z
N MET A 1 -38.73 11.26 3.15
CA MET A 1 -37.57 11.29 4.06
C MET A 1 -36.31 11.39 3.22
N PHE A 2 -35.59 12.51 3.27
CA PHE A 2 -34.32 12.66 2.58
C PHE A 2 -33.24 11.88 3.35
N PHE A 3 -32.78 10.77 2.78
CA PHE A 3 -31.59 10.06 3.26
C PHE A 3 -30.37 10.96 3.04
N GLY A 4 -30.02 11.74 4.06
CA GLY A 4 -28.83 12.56 4.07
C GLY A 4 -27.59 11.70 3.86
N LYS A 5 -26.79 12.03 2.84
CA LYS A 5 -25.50 11.39 2.59
C LYS A 5 -24.68 11.42 3.88
N LYS A 6 -24.31 10.25 4.42
CA LYS A 6 -23.41 10.16 5.57
C LYS A 6 -22.10 10.88 5.22
N LYS A 7 -21.70 11.84 6.05
CA LYS A 7 -20.38 12.47 5.93
C LYS A 7 -19.31 11.36 5.98
N PRO A 8 -18.30 11.38 5.09
CA PRO A 8 -17.23 10.40 5.16
C PRO A 8 -16.59 10.45 6.54
N SER A 9 -16.49 9.30 7.19
CA SER A 9 -15.88 9.21 8.52
C SER A 9 -14.40 9.59 8.41
N ILE A 10 -13.87 10.32 9.40
CA ILE A 10 -12.43 10.59 9.51
C ILE A 10 -11.65 9.27 9.47
N LYS A 11 -12.21 8.20 10.05
CA LYS A 11 -11.66 6.85 9.98
C LYS A 11 -11.58 6.34 8.54
N ASP A 12 -12.65 6.47 7.76
CA ASP A 12 -12.69 5.97 6.37
C ASP A 12 -11.71 6.71 5.46
N ALA A 13 -11.44 7.98 5.74
CA ALA A 13 -10.44 8.77 5.02
C ALA A 13 -9.02 8.30 5.37
N ALA A 14 -8.73 8.14 6.67
CA ALA A 14 -7.42 7.68 7.12
C ALA A 14 -7.13 6.22 6.71
N ASP A 15 -8.14 5.35 6.74
CA ASP A 15 -8.00 3.96 6.28
C ASP A 15 -7.77 3.90 4.77
N ARG A 16 -8.40 4.80 3.99
CA ARG A 16 -8.11 4.95 2.55
C ARG A 16 -6.67 5.38 2.30
N GLN A 17 -6.20 6.40 3.00
CA GLN A 17 -4.82 6.88 2.89
C GLN A 17 -3.82 5.78 3.24
N LEU A 18 -4.07 5.03 4.32
CA LEU A 18 -3.22 3.90 4.69
C LEU A 18 -3.14 2.85 3.57
N MET A 19 -4.28 2.50 2.97
CA MET A 19 -4.28 1.56 1.84
C MET A 19 -3.53 2.13 0.64
N GLU A 20 -3.72 3.40 0.29
CA GLU A 20 -2.97 4.05 -0.80
C GLU A 20 -1.46 3.98 -0.57
N GLU A 21 -0.99 4.22 0.65
CA GLU A 21 0.43 4.12 0.99
C GLU A 21 0.96 2.68 0.90
N ILE A 22 0.18 1.67 1.33
CA ILE A 22 0.55 0.26 1.15
C ILE A 22 0.80 -0.06 -0.33
N TYR A 23 -0.11 0.36 -1.21
CA TYR A 23 0.03 0.12 -2.65
C TYR A 23 1.23 0.86 -3.25
N ARG A 24 1.47 2.12 -2.85
CA ARG A 24 2.66 2.90 -3.28
C ARG A 24 3.97 2.22 -2.88
N VAL A 25 4.09 1.78 -1.64
CA VAL A 25 5.29 1.08 -1.16
C VAL A 25 5.47 -0.24 -1.91
N ARG A 26 4.39 -0.98 -2.18
CA ARG A 26 4.44 -2.21 -2.97
C ARG A 26 4.99 -1.98 -4.38
N ASP A 27 4.54 -0.94 -5.07
CA ASP A 27 4.99 -0.61 -6.42
C ASP A 27 6.46 -0.18 -6.44
N ARG A 28 6.86 0.62 -5.44
CA ARG A 28 8.26 0.99 -5.24
C ARG A 28 9.14 -0.23 -5.00
N MET A 29 8.69 -1.19 -4.19
CA MET A 29 9.40 -2.44 -3.98
C MET A 29 9.50 -3.27 -5.25
N ALA A 30 8.41 -3.39 -6.02
CA ALA A 30 8.39 -4.16 -7.26
C ALA A 30 9.36 -3.58 -8.31
N SER A 31 9.34 -2.26 -8.49
CA SER A 31 10.26 -1.55 -9.39
C SER A 31 11.72 -1.68 -8.94
N GLN A 32 12.01 -1.50 -7.65
CA GLN A 32 13.37 -1.65 -7.11
C GLN A 32 13.87 -3.09 -7.25
N ARG A 33 13.03 -4.11 -6.97
CA ARG A 33 13.39 -5.52 -7.18
C ARG A 33 13.69 -5.82 -8.65
N LYS A 34 12.91 -5.27 -9.58
CA LYS A 34 13.16 -5.40 -11.02
C LYS A 34 14.49 -4.78 -11.43
N LEU A 35 14.82 -3.59 -10.92
CA LEU A 35 16.10 -2.93 -11.16
C LEU A 35 17.25 -3.76 -10.60
N VAL A 36 17.15 -4.19 -9.34
CA VAL A 36 18.15 -5.00 -8.65
C VAL A 36 18.43 -6.31 -9.37
N GLY A 37 17.40 -6.98 -9.88
CA GLY A 37 17.55 -8.21 -10.67
C GLY A 37 18.26 -8.01 -12.02
N SER A 38 18.43 -6.77 -12.49
CA SER A 38 19.17 -6.47 -13.72
C SER A 38 20.68 -6.27 -13.50
N PHE A 39 21.12 -6.10 -12.24
CA PHE A 39 22.54 -5.91 -11.91
C PHE A 39 23.21 -7.23 -11.55
N ARG A 40 24.47 -7.39 -11.96
CA ARG A 40 25.30 -8.56 -11.61
C ARG A 40 25.68 -8.57 -10.12
N GLU A 41 25.93 -7.39 -9.55
CA GLU A 41 26.24 -7.20 -8.15
C GLU A 41 25.44 -6.01 -7.64
N VAL A 42 24.84 -6.17 -6.46
CA VAL A 42 23.96 -5.19 -5.82
C VAL A 42 24.72 -4.67 -4.62
N ASP A 43 24.95 -3.37 -4.57
CA ASP A 43 25.67 -2.76 -3.46
C ASP A 43 24.87 -2.85 -2.14
N GLU A 44 25.58 -2.77 -1.01
CA GLU A 44 24.99 -2.91 0.32
C GLU A 44 23.98 -1.80 0.65
N VAL A 45 24.12 -0.60 0.07
CA VAL A 45 23.17 0.50 0.28
C VAL A 45 21.84 0.16 -0.39
N THR A 46 21.88 -0.37 -1.60
CA THR A 46 20.70 -0.82 -2.33
C THR A 46 20.00 -1.97 -1.61
N LYS A 47 20.74 -2.93 -1.04
CA LYS A 47 20.17 -4.00 -0.19
C LYS A 47 19.47 -3.42 1.05
N ALA A 48 20.15 -2.55 1.79
CA ALA A 48 19.57 -1.91 2.97
C ALA A 48 18.30 -1.10 2.65
N GLN A 49 18.25 -0.46 1.48
CA GLN A 49 17.04 0.23 1.03
C GLN A 49 15.88 -0.73 0.74
N LEU A 50 16.14 -1.89 0.12
CA LEU A 50 15.10 -2.90 -0.10
C LEU A 50 14.55 -3.42 1.22
N ASP A 51 15.42 -3.70 2.18
CA ASP A 51 15.04 -4.18 3.51
C ASP A 51 14.20 -3.14 4.26
N LEU A 52 14.57 -1.86 4.16
CA LEU A 52 13.79 -0.76 4.72
C LEU A 52 12.39 -0.69 4.11
N GLN A 53 12.26 -0.82 2.78
CA GLN A 53 10.95 -0.81 2.13
C GLN A 53 10.11 -2.04 2.52
N ALA A 54 10.73 -3.21 2.67
CA ALA A 54 10.05 -4.41 3.15
C ALA A 54 9.54 -4.23 4.59
N ALA A 55 10.37 -3.70 5.48
CA ALA A 55 9.97 -3.42 6.86
C ALA A 55 8.83 -2.38 6.94
N LEU A 56 8.88 -1.34 6.09
CA LEU A 56 7.81 -0.34 6.00
C LEU A 56 6.50 -0.97 5.50
N PHE A 57 6.57 -1.81 4.48
CA PHE A 57 5.40 -2.54 3.96
C PHE A 57 4.76 -3.41 5.05
N ASP A 58 5.56 -4.18 5.77
CA ASP A 58 5.08 -5.02 6.88
C ASP A 58 4.47 -4.19 8.01
N PHE A 59 5.05 -3.05 8.34
CA PHE A 59 4.52 -2.12 9.33
C PHE A 59 3.13 -1.61 8.92
N LEU A 60 2.98 -1.11 7.69
CA LEU A 60 1.71 -0.58 7.19
C LEU A 60 0.63 -1.68 7.13
N HIS A 61 1.00 -2.91 6.74
CA HIS A 61 0.08 -4.04 6.76
C HIS A 61 -0.39 -4.41 8.18
N ARG A 62 0.50 -4.33 9.18
CA ARG A 62 0.12 -4.53 10.59
C ARG A 62 -0.81 -3.42 11.06
N GLU A 63 -0.50 -2.17 10.73
CA GLU A 63 -1.36 -1.04 11.07
C GLU A 63 -2.76 -1.20 10.46
N ALA A 64 -2.87 -1.64 9.20
CA ALA A 64 -4.17 -1.88 8.56
C ALA A 64 -4.98 -2.96 9.30
N ARG A 65 -4.30 -4.00 9.81
CA ARG A 65 -4.92 -5.04 10.62
C ARG A 65 -5.37 -4.52 11.99
N GLU A 66 -4.53 -3.75 12.67
CA GLU A 66 -4.84 -3.15 13.98
C GLU A 66 -6.00 -2.17 13.90
N ARG A 67 -6.05 -1.35 12.84
CA ARG A 67 -7.14 -0.41 12.56
C ARG A 67 -8.43 -1.10 12.10
N ARG A 68 -8.38 -2.41 11.83
CA ARG A 68 -9.49 -3.21 11.30
C ARG A 68 -10.08 -2.56 10.05
N VAL A 69 -9.22 -2.25 9.09
CA VAL A 69 -9.64 -1.72 7.78
C VAL A 69 -10.71 -2.66 7.19
N SER A 70 -11.80 -2.09 6.67
CA SER A 70 -12.91 -2.90 6.19
C SER A 70 -12.53 -3.71 4.95
N GLY A 71 -12.98 -4.96 4.87
CA GLY A 71 -12.73 -5.82 3.70
C GLY A 71 -13.25 -5.19 2.40
N GLN A 72 -14.40 -4.51 2.46
CA GLN A 72 -14.95 -3.76 1.32
C GLN A 72 -14.00 -2.67 0.81
N LEU A 73 -13.30 -1.97 1.71
CA LEU A 73 -12.32 -0.97 1.29
C LEU A 73 -11.10 -1.64 0.65
N VAL A 74 -10.65 -2.77 1.17
CA VAL A 74 -9.56 -3.55 0.57
C VAL A 74 -9.92 -4.00 -0.84
N GLU A 75 -11.13 -4.54 -1.04
CA GLU A 75 -11.64 -4.96 -2.35
C GLU A 75 -11.74 -3.78 -3.33
N GLN A 76 -12.28 -2.64 -2.90
CA GLN A 76 -12.35 -1.43 -3.73
C GLN A 76 -10.97 -0.94 -4.16
N MET A 77 -10.02 -0.90 -3.23
CA MET A 77 -8.65 -0.48 -3.53
C MET A 77 -7.93 -1.48 -4.45
N ALA A 78 -8.17 -2.77 -4.27
CA ALA A 78 -7.62 -3.80 -5.16
C ALA A 78 -8.19 -3.70 -6.58
N ALA A 79 -9.51 -3.51 -6.72
CA ALA A 79 -10.15 -3.31 -8.02
C ALA A 79 -9.60 -2.07 -8.73
N ARG A 80 -9.54 -0.93 -8.02
CA ARG A 80 -8.98 0.31 -8.55
C ARG A 80 -7.53 0.14 -8.99
N TYR A 81 -6.71 -0.55 -8.20
CA TYR A 81 -5.32 -0.80 -8.56
C TYR A 81 -5.20 -1.64 -9.84
N LEU A 82 -6.05 -2.65 -10.02
CA LEU A 82 -6.07 -3.48 -11.23
C LEU A 82 -6.49 -2.66 -12.45
N GLU A 83 -7.44 -1.74 -12.31
CA GLU A 83 -7.86 -0.84 -13.40
C GLU A 83 -6.74 0.13 -13.79
N GLU A 84 -5.99 0.68 -12.83
CA GLU A 84 -4.92 1.63 -13.07
C GLU A 84 -3.64 1.00 -13.67
N ASN A 85 -3.47 -0.32 -13.57
CA ASN A 85 -2.26 -1.05 -13.99
C ASN A 85 -2.51 -2.14 -15.06
N GLN A 86 -3.69 -2.13 -15.69
CA GLN A 86 -3.95 -2.86 -16.95
C GLN A 86 -3.48 -2.05 -18.16
#